data_AF-A0A1V4UXK0-F1
#
_entry.id   AF-A0A1V4UXK0-F1
#
_cell.length_a   1.000
_cell.length_b   1.000
_cell.length_c   1.000
_cell.angle_alpha   90.00
_cell.angle_beta   90.00
_cell.angle_gamma   90.00
#
_symmetry.space_group_name_H-M   'P 1'
#
loop_
_entity.id
_entity.type
_entity.pdbx_description
1 polymer ?
#
loop_
_entity_poly.entity_id
_entity_poly.type
_entity_poly.pdbx_seq_one_letter_code
_entity_poly.pdbx_strand_id
1 'polypeptide(L)'
;MSLNYEELLGLPAYAEAAYMPCVEGWGFDAKWTGFRVEDLLNLSGLKSDSTYIVFHSQDGYSTGLDLDYLRDNDILLAYGINDLTLPPERGFPLQLVARSRYGYKWGKWITRIEVYVNKKVIVKIDPGGYRRSSSGSRGTGVLPGSFRDEGFSWP
;
A
#
# COMPACT_ATOMS: atom_id res chain seq x y z
N MET A 1 13.64 15.16 12.36
CA MET A 1 12.77 15.35 13.55
C MET A 1 12.64 14.02 14.26
N SER A 2 12.54 13.99 15.58
CA SER A 2 12.24 12.79 16.37
C SER A 2 11.21 13.18 17.42
N LEU A 3 10.21 12.34 17.64
CA LEU A 3 9.19 12.50 18.67
C LEU A 3 9.12 11.20 19.49
N ASN A 4 8.89 11.33 20.79
CA ASN A 4 8.58 10.19 21.66
C ASN A 4 7.08 9.89 21.66
N TYR A 5 6.68 8.77 22.27
CA TYR A 5 5.29 8.31 22.27
C TYR A 5 4.32 9.31 22.94
N GLU A 6 4.72 9.92 24.06
CA GLU A 6 3.88 10.91 24.76
C GLU A 6 3.67 12.17 23.92
N GLU A 7 4.70 12.64 23.21
CA GLU A 7 4.59 13.77 22.27
C GLU A 7 3.63 13.45 21.12
N LEU A 8 3.62 12.21 20.63
CA LEU A 8 2.69 11.76 19.60
C LEU A 8 1.24 11.70 20.11
N LEU A 9 1.02 11.31 21.36
CA LEU A 9 -0.30 11.34 21.99
C LEU A 9 -0.81 12.77 22.23
N GLY A 10 0.08 13.76 22.26
CA GLY A 10 -0.28 15.17 22.34
C GLY A 10 -0.78 15.79 21.02
N LEU A 11 -0.69 15.08 19.90
CA LEU A 11 -1.21 15.53 18.61
C LEU A 11 -2.75 15.50 18.59
N PRO A 12 -3.41 16.28 17.71
CA PRO A 12 -4.85 16.18 17.53
C PRO A 12 -5.30 14.75 17.24
N ALA A 13 -6.19 14.23 18.10
CA ALA A 13 -6.69 12.88 17.98
C ALA A 13 -7.89 12.81 17.04
N TYR A 14 -7.88 11.84 16.15
CA TYR A 14 -8.96 11.51 15.23
C TYR A 14 -9.37 10.06 15.44
N ALA A 15 -10.67 9.81 15.33
CA ALA A 15 -11.21 8.47 15.40
C ALA A 15 -12.13 8.19 14.22
N GLU A 16 -11.98 7.05 13.57
CA GLU A 16 -12.81 6.65 12.44
C GLU A 16 -13.01 5.13 12.37
N ALA A 17 -14.14 4.69 11.82
CA ALA A 17 -14.33 3.30 11.45
C ALA A 17 -13.73 3.04 10.07
N ALA A 18 -12.90 2.01 9.93
CA ALA A 18 -12.30 1.65 8.65
C ALA A 18 -12.24 0.13 8.47
N TYR A 19 -12.60 -0.30 7.25
CA TYR A 19 -12.46 -1.67 6.78
C TYR A 19 -11.06 -1.89 6.19
N MET A 20 -10.36 -2.93 6.67
CA MET A 20 -9.10 -3.37 6.08
C MET A 20 -9.31 -4.67 5.27
N PRO A 21 -9.30 -4.62 3.93
CA PRO A 21 -9.33 -5.82 3.10
C PRO A 21 -7.96 -6.50 3.03
N CYS A 22 -7.90 -7.83 3.10
CA CYS A 22 -6.71 -8.62 2.80
C CYS A 22 -6.77 -9.18 1.37
N VAL A 23 -5.60 -9.35 0.75
CA VAL A 23 -5.48 -9.99 -0.58
C VAL A 23 -5.90 -11.47 -0.57
N GLU A 24 -5.93 -12.08 0.60
CA GLU A 24 -6.34 -13.48 0.81
C GLU A 24 -7.86 -13.64 0.97
N GLY A 25 -8.65 -12.59 0.75
CA GLY A 25 -10.12 -12.65 0.74
C GLY A 25 -10.80 -12.53 2.10
N TRP A 26 -10.05 -12.28 3.18
CA TRP A 26 -10.58 -11.88 4.48
C TRP A 26 -10.40 -10.38 4.71
N GLY A 27 -11.06 -9.83 5.73
CA GLY A 27 -10.86 -8.46 6.15
C GLY A 27 -11.38 -8.25 7.56
N PHE A 28 -11.18 -7.05 8.10
CA PHE A 28 -11.77 -6.69 9.38
C PHE A 28 -12.16 -5.22 9.43
N ASP A 29 -13.26 -4.95 10.13
CA ASP A 29 -13.70 -3.62 10.50
C ASP A 29 -13.26 -3.31 11.93
N ALA A 30 -12.77 -2.09 12.15
CA ALA A 30 -12.50 -1.59 13.47
C ALA A 30 -12.64 -0.06 13.51
N LYS A 31 -12.89 0.47 14.71
CA LYS A 31 -12.69 1.88 15.01
C LYS A 31 -11.21 2.10 15.32
N TRP A 32 -10.58 3.00 14.61
CA TRP A 32 -9.17 3.37 14.79
C TRP A 32 -9.09 4.73 15.43
N THR A 33 -8.17 4.89 16.38
CA THR A 33 -7.87 6.18 17.01
C THR A 33 -6.39 6.50 16.83
N GLY A 34 -6.09 7.69 16.34
CA GLY A 34 -4.74 8.09 15.95
C GLY A 34 -4.62 9.57 15.66
N PHE A 35 -3.51 9.95 15.02
CA PHE A 35 -3.31 11.29 14.46
C PHE A 35 -3.16 11.20 12.94
N ARG A 36 -3.50 12.29 12.24
CA ARG A 36 -3.31 12.37 10.79
C ARG A 36 -1.82 12.43 10.49
N VAL A 37 -1.39 11.67 9.50
CA VAL A 37 0.00 11.75 9.02
C VAL A 37 0.29 13.15 8.49
N GLU A 38 -0.68 13.82 7.87
CA GLU A 38 -0.53 15.19 7.39
C GLU A 38 -0.16 16.18 8.50
N ASP A 39 -0.79 16.07 9.68
CA ASP A 39 -0.49 16.96 10.82
C ASP A 39 0.97 16.79 11.25
N LEU A 40 1.46 15.55 11.30
CA LEU A 40 2.86 15.25 11.60
C LEU A 40 3.82 15.79 10.53
N LEU A 41 3.46 15.69 9.25
CA LEU A 41 4.29 16.20 8.15
C LEU A 41 4.36 17.73 8.18
N ASN A 42 3.27 18.41 8.51
CA ASN A 42 3.22 19.86 8.65
C ASN A 42 4.15 20.35 9.76
N LEU A 43 4.22 19.62 10.89
CA LEU A 43 5.17 19.91 11.96
C LEU A 43 6.63 19.72 11.54
N SER A 44 6.91 18.77 10.64
CA SER A 44 8.27 18.45 10.19
C SER A 44 8.88 19.47 9.22
N GLY A 45 8.08 20.41 8.69
CA GLY A 45 8.51 21.32 7.63
C GLY A 45 8.56 20.65 6.26
N LEU A 46 7.47 19.96 5.88
CA LEU A 46 7.33 19.29 4.59
C LEU A 46 7.68 20.22 3.43
N LYS A 47 8.57 19.77 2.53
CA LYS A 47 8.89 20.53 1.31
C LYS A 47 7.75 20.46 0.30
N SER A 48 7.50 21.55 -0.43
CA SER A 48 6.43 21.65 -1.41
C SER A 48 6.59 20.72 -2.62
N ASP A 49 7.79 20.21 -2.88
CA ASP A 49 8.11 19.26 -3.96
C ASP A 49 8.07 17.79 -3.54
N SER A 50 7.68 17.50 -2.29
CA SER A 50 7.49 16.13 -1.80
C SER A 50 6.36 15.44 -2.55
N THR A 51 6.56 14.18 -2.96
CA THR A 51 5.55 13.43 -3.73
C THR A 51 5.24 12.06 -3.17
N TYR A 52 6.13 11.49 -2.35
CA TYR A 52 6.00 10.11 -1.88
C TYR A 52 6.45 9.96 -0.44
N ILE A 53 5.81 9.07 0.31
CA ILE A 53 6.11 8.79 1.71
C ILE A 53 6.36 7.31 1.89
N VAL A 54 7.41 6.96 2.62
CA VAL A 54 7.72 5.58 3.03
C VAL A 54 7.65 5.47 4.53
N PHE A 55 6.89 4.50 5.01
CA PHE A 55 6.78 4.11 6.40
C PHE A 55 7.63 2.87 6.65
N HIS A 56 8.43 2.91 7.70
CA HIS A 56 9.34 1.84 8.10
C HIS A 56 8.90 1.27 9.45
N SER A 57 8.83 -0.05 9.50
CA SER A 57 8.36 -0.85 10.61
C SER A 57 9.54 -1.41 11.39
N GLN A 58 9.35 -1.68 12.68
CA GLN A 58 10.41 -2.19 13.55
C GLN A 58 10.95 -3.58 13.13
N ASP A 59 10.11 -4.39 12.49
CA ASP A 59 10.44 -5.74 11.99
C ASP A 59 11.17 -5.72 10.64
N GLY A 60 11.50 -4.53 10.11
CA GLY A 60 12.14 -4.35 8.81
C GLY A 60 11.16 -4.25 7.64
N TYR A 61 9.85 -4.34 7.88
CA TYR A 61 8.86 -4.10 6.83
C TYR A 61 8.80 -2.62 6.43
N SER A 62 8.58 -2.34 5.15
CA SER A 62 8.34 -0.97 4.69
C SER A 62 7.18 -0.92 3.69
N THR A 63 6.44 0.19 3.72
CA THR A 63 5.35 0.43 2.78
C THR A 63 5.30 1.90 2.43
N GLY A 64 4.98 2.19 1.17
CA GLY A 64 4.92 3.57 0.68
C GLY A 64 3.56 3.95 0.11
N LEU A 65 3.25 5.23 0.24
CA LEU A 65 2.02 5.88 -0.21
C LEU A 65 2.37 7.17 -0.97
N ASP A 66 1.63 7.47 -2.03
CA ASP A 66 1.69 8.77 -2.69
C ASP A 66 1.16 9.86 -1.75
N LEU A 67 1.79 11.04 -1.76
CA LEU A 67 1.41 12.15 -0.88
C LEU A 67 -0.03 12.63 -1.16
N ASP A 68 -0.45 12.68 -2.42
CA ASP A 68 -1.81 13.09 -2.78
C ASP A 68 -2.84 12.10 -2.24
N TYR A 69 -2.60 10.80 -2.41
CA TYR A 69 -3.43 9.77 -1.82
C TYR A 69 -3.50 9.90 -0.29
N LEU A 70 -2.39 10.25 0.37
CA LEU A 70 -2.36 10.43 1.82
C LEU A 70 -3.30 11.56 2.28
N ARG A 71 -3.27 12.69 1.57
CA ARG A 71 -4.11 13.86 1.83
C ARG A 71 -5.58 13.58 1.54
N ASP A 72 -5.86 13.01 0.37
CA ASP A 72 -7.24 12.73 -0.08
C ASP A 72 -7.96 11.72 0.81
N ASN A 73 -7.21 10.88 1.55
CA ASN A 73 -7.74 9.79 2.36
C ASN A 73 -7.49 10.00 3.86
N ASP A 74 -7.15 11.21 4.33
CA ASP A 74 -6.92 11.54 5.76
C ASP A 74 -6.17 10.44 6.52
N ILE A 75 -5.09 9.90 5.95
CA ILE A 75 -4.45 8.67 6.48
C ILE A 75 -4.02 8.88 7.92
N LEU A 76 -4.37 7.91 8.78
CA LEU A 76 -4.02 7.91 10.19
C LEU A 76 -2.81 7.02 10.48
N LEU A 77 -2.01 7.43 11.45
CA LEU A 77 -1.22 6.53 12.28
C LEU A 77 -1.98 6.31 13.59
N ALA A 78 -2.54 5.12 13.73
CA ALA A 78 -3.37 4.74 14.87
C ALA A 78 -2.50 4.22 16.02
N TYR A 79 -2.80 4.67 17.23
CA TYR A 79 -2.30 4.12 18.50
C TYR A 79 -3.39 3.35 19.27
N GLY A 80 -4.65 3.42 18.81
CA GLY A 80 -5.81 2.74 19.42
C GLY A 80 -6.71 2.04 18.41
N ILE A 81 -7.38 0.99 18.88
CA ILE A 81 -8.36 0.18 18.14
C ILE A 81 -9.55 -0.17 19.05
N ASN A 82 -10.78 0.05 18.57
CA ASN A 82 -12.02 -0.20 19.30
C ASN A 82 -12.02 0.37 20.73
N ASP A 83 -11.63 1.64 20.85
CA ASP A 83 -11.55 2.37 22.13
C ASP A 83 -10.54 1.82 23.15
N LEU A 84 -9.67 0.90 22.71
CA LEU A 84 -8.55 0.36 23.47
C LEU A 84 -7.24 0.79 22.85
N THR A 85 -6.16 0.81 23.65
CA THR A 85 -4.80 0.90 23.11
C THR A 85 -4.53 -0.29 22.19
N LEU A 86 -3.79 -0.07 21.10
CA LEU A 86 -3.38 -1.15 20.21
C LEU A 86 -2.64 -2.25 21.01
N PRO A 87 -3.03 -3.52 20.86
CA PRO A 87 -2.22 -4.63 21.32
C PRO A 87 -0.89 -4.71 20.56
N PRO A 88 0.19 -5.26 21.17
CA PRO A 88 1.47 -5.49 20.48
C PRO A 88 1.33 -6.26 19.16
N GLU A 89 0.50 -7.29 19.11
CA GLU A 89 0.27 -8.13 17.92
C GLU A 89 -0.47 -7.38 16.79
N ARG A 90 -1.11 -6.27 17.16
CA ARG A 90 -1.82 -5.37 16.26
C ARG A 90 -0.99 -4.15 15.90
N GLY A 91 0.28 -4.07 16.27
CA GLY A 91 1.16 -3.02 15.75
C GLY A 91 1.44 -1.88 16.73
N PHE A 92 1.17 -2.04 18.03
CA PHE A 92 1.62 -1.08 19.03
C PHE A 92 3.12 -0.77 18.88
N PRO A 93 3.56 0.49 18.85
CA PRO A 93 2.79 1.68 19.24
C PRO A 93 1.93 2.28 18.13
N LEU A 94 2.25 2.02 16.85
CA LEU A 94 1.60 2.69 15.71
C LEU A 94 1.33 1.72 14.57
N GLN A 95 0.08 1.72 14.10
CA GLN A 95 -0.34 1.05 12.86
C GLN A 95 -0.89 2.07 11.85
N LEU A 96 -0.48 1.93 10.59
CA LEU A 96 -0.98 2.72 9.48
C LEU A 96 -2.41 2.29 9.08
N VAL A 97 -3.31 3.26 8.97
CA VAL A 97 -4.71 3.07 8.52
C VAL A 97 -4.82 3.50 7.05
N ALA A 98 -4.45 2.62 6.13
CA ALA A 98 -4.40 2.92 4.70
C ALA A 98 -5.73 2.62 3.99
N ARG A 99 -6.76 3.43 4.25
CA ARG A 99 -8.12 3.27 3.69
C ARG A 99 -8.11 3.08 2.17
N SER A 100 -9.00 2.23 1.64
CA SER A 100 -9.04 1.94 0.19
C SER A 100 -7.79 1.22 -0.36
N ARG A 101 -6.92 0.71 0.51
CA ARG A 101 -5.80 -0.18 0.16
C ARG A 101 -5.89 -1.49 0.93
N TYR A 102 -5.31 -2.53 0.35
CA TYR A 102 -5.17 -3.83 1.00
C TYR A 102 -4.26 -3.77 2.22
N GLY A 103 -4.43 -4.72 3.13
CA GLY A 103 -3.78 -4.80 4.44
C GLY A 103 -2.26 -4.79 4.41
N TYR A 104 -1.61 -5.20 3.31
CA TYR A 104 -0.16 -5.04 3.18
C TYR A 104 0.27 -3.55 3.15
N LYS A 105 -0.62 -2.63 2.79
CA LYS A 105 -0.37 -1.18 2.94
C LYS A 105 -0.58 -0.68 4.37
N TRP A 106 -1.14 -1.47 5.28
CA TRP A 106 -1.42 -1.09 6.66
C TRP A 106 -0.27 -1.51 7.58
N GLY A 107 0.92 -0.95 7.34
CA GLY A 107 2.14 -1.27 8.07
C GLY A 107 1.96 -1.15 9.58
N LYS A 108 2.53 -2.10 10.33
CA LYS A 108 2.47 -2.19 11.80
C LYS A 108 3.82 -1.80 12.40
N TRP A 109 3.84 -1.45 13.68
CA TRP A 109 5.09 -1.15 14.40
C TRP A 109 5.89 -0.02 13.73
N ILE A 110 5.20 1.02 13.25
CA ILE A 110 5.85 2.10 12.52
C ILE A 110 6.80 2.86 13.45
N THR A 111 8.06 2.99 13.04
CA THR A 111 9.13 3.65 13.81
C THR A 111 9.80 4.80 13.06
N ARG A 112 9.71 4.82 11.72
CA ARG A 112 10.30 5.88 10.91
C ARG A 112 9.44 6.20 9.70
N ILE A 113 9.36 7.48 9.37
CA ILE A 113 8.69 7.99 8.16
C ILE A 113 9.73 8.77 7.36
N GLU A 114 9.83 8.47 6.08
CA GLU A 114 10.71 9.15 5.14
C GLU A 114 9.89 9.79 4.03
N VAL A 115 10.20 11.03 3.71
CA VAL A 115 9.56 11.78 2.63
C VAL A 115 10.52 11.89 1.46
N TYR A 116 10.01 11.58 0.29
CA TYR A 116 10.76 11.56 -0.96
C TYR A 116 10.23 12.62 -1.92
N VAL A 117 11.17 13.28 -2.59
CA VAL A 117 10.93 14.19 -3.71
C VAL A 117 11.24 13.41 -4.99
N ASN A 118 10.22 13.01 -5.74
CA ASN A 118 10.42 12.38 -7.04
C ASN A 118 9.87 13.24 -8.16
N LYS A 119 10.74 13.68 -9.09
CA LYS A 119 10.32 14.08 -10.44
C LYS A 119 10.00 12.81 -11.23
N LYS A 120 8.74 12.61 -11.60
CA LYS A 120 8.32 11.52 -12.49
C LYS A 120 9.00 11.67 -13.86
N VAL A 121 9.80 10.68 -14.25
CA VAL A 121 10.35 10.56 -15.61
C VAL A 121 9.48 9.59 -16.40
N ILE A 122 8.84 10.07 -17.47
CA ILE A 122 8.05 9.24 -18.37
C ILE A 122 8.93 8.84 -19.54
N VAL A 123 9.18 7.54 -19.67
CA VAL A 123 9.75 6.95 -20.89
C VAL A 123 8.58 6.47 -21.74
N LYS A 124 8.34 7.14 -22.88
CA LYS A 124 7.38 6.65 -23.88
C LYS A 124 8.09 5.59 -24.72
N ILE A 125 7.53 4.39 -24.73
CA ILE A 125 7.97 3.31 -25.61
C ILE A 125 6.98 3.28 -26.79
N ASP A 126 7.45 3.62 -27.99
CA ASP A 126 6.71 3.36 -29.22
C ASP A 126 6.95 1.89 -29.59
N PRO A 127 5.91 1.03 -29.58
CA PRO A 127 6.08 -0.39 -29.85
C PRO A 127 6.42 -0.72 -31.31
N GLY A 128 6.45 0.26 -32.22
CA GLY A 128 6.95 0.07 -33.59
C GLY A 128 6.35 -1.14 -34.33
N GLY A 129 5.16 -0.97 -34.92
CA GLY A 129 4.71 -1.87 -35.99
C GLY A 129 4.16 -3.25 -35.58
N TYR A 130 3.44 -3.36 -34.46
CA TYR A 130 2.66 -4.58 -34.17
C TYR A 130 1.49 -4.71 -35.16
N ARG A 131 1.73 -5.35 -36.31
CA ARG A 131 0.69 -5.80 -37.25
C ARG A 131 0.40 -7.27 -36.99
N ARG A 132 -0.81 -7.58 -36.51
CA ARG A 132 -1.36 -8.94 -36.55
C ARG A 132 -1.46 -9.36 -38.02
N SER A 133 -0.70 -10.36 -38.45
CA SER A 133 -0.91 -10.97 -39.77
C SER A 133 -2.15 -11.85 -39.71
N SER A 134 -3.24 -11.39 -40.32
CA SER A 134 -4.40 -12.21 -40.65
C SER A 134 -4.43 -12.43 -42.16
N SER A 135 -3.91 -13.57 -42.63
CA SER A 135 -4.21 -14.08 -43.97
C SER A 135 -3.80 -15.55 -44.06
N GLY A 136 -4.79 -16.44 -44.17
CA GLY A 136 -4.55 -17.86 -44.44
C GLY A 136 -4.33 -18.16 -45.93
N SER A 137 -3.90 -19.39 -46.22
CA SER A 137 -4.46 -20.20 -47.31
C SER A 137 -3.85 -21.60 -47.39
N ARG A 138 -4.74 -22.60 -47.44
CA ARG A 138 -4.70 -23.85 -48.22
C ARG A 138 -3.59 -24.88 -47.92
N GLY A 139 -4.00 -26.02 -47.35
CA GLY A 139 -3.24 -27.26 -47.35
C GLY A 139 -4.05 -28.43 -46.78
N THR A 140 -4.49 -29.31 -47.67
CA THR A 140 -5.24 -30.56 -47.50
C THR A 140 -4.81 -31.46 -46.33
N GLY A 141 -5.77 -32.05 -45.60
CA GLY A 141 -5.50 -33.17 -44.70
C GLY A 141 -6.67 -33.53 -43.79
N VAL A 142 -7.28 -34.68 -44.04
CA VAL A 142 -8.42 -35.28 -43.33
C VAL A 142 -8.07 -35.56 -41.86
N LEU A 143 -9.00 -35.28 -40.94
CA LEU A 143 -8.92 -35.63 -39.51
C LEU A 143 -8.81 -37.16 -39.35
N PRO A 144 -7.99 -37.68 -38.42
CA PRO A 144 -8.62 -38.26 -37.22
C PRO A 144 -7.74 -38.26 -35.96
N GLY A 145 -8.38 -38.47 -34.81
CA GLY A 145 -7.74 -39.22 -33.71
C GLY A 145 -7.32 -38.39 -32.50
N SER A 146 -8.00 -38.68 -31.39
CA SER A 146 -7.59 -38.45 -30.00
C SER A 146 -6.10 -38.70 -29.73
N PHE A 147 -5.48 -37.89 -28.88
CA PHE A 147 -4.45 -38.40 -27.96
C PHE A 147 -4.41 -37.56 -26.69
N ARG A 148 -4.43 -38.29 -25.56
CA ARG A 148 -4.25 -37.81 -24.19
C ARG A 148 -2.76 -37.53 -23.93
N ASP A 149 -2.49 -37.13 -22.69
CA ASP A 149 -1.23 -37.27 -21.95
C ASP A 149 -0.19 -36.16 -22.24
N GLU A 150 0.60 -35.68 -21.29
CA GLU A 150 0.71 -35.88 -19.85
C GLU A 150 1.57 -34.72 -19.31
N GLY A 151 1.75 -34.67 -17.98
CA GLY A 151 2.32 -33.57 -17.22
C GLY A 151 3.62 -32.95 -17.75
N PHE A 152 3.75 -31.64 -17.51
CA PHE A 152 5.03 -30.94 -17.56
C PHE A 152 5.26 -30.23 -16.23
N SER A 153 6.27 -30.71 -15.49
CA SER A 153 6.80 -30.08 -14.28
C SER A 153 7.70 -28.91 -14.66
N TRP A 154 7.60 -27.82 -13.90
CA TRP A 154 8.54 -26.69 -13.98
C TRP A 154 9.70 -26.88 -12.99
N PRO A 155 10.88 -26.27 -13.24
CA PRO A 155 12.04 -26.32 -12.35
C PRO A 155 11.83 -25.59 -11.02
#